data_AF-G2ZK29-F1
#
_entry.id   AF-G2ZK29-F1
#
_cell.length_a   1.000
_cell.length_b   1.000
_cell.length_c   1.000
_cell.angle_alpha   90.00
_cell.angle_beta   90.00
_cell.angle_gamma   90.00
#
_symmetry.space_group_name_H-M   'P 1'
#
loop_
_entity.id
_entity.type
_entity.pdbx_description
1 polymer ?
#
loop_
_entity_poly.entity_id
_entity_poly.type
_entity_poly.pdbx_seq_one_letter_code
_entity_poly.pdbx_strand_id
1 'polypeptide(L)'
;MYGDARVSGNAWVSGNAWVSGDALVSGNARVSGNAWVYGDALVSGNAWVSGNAWVSGDALVSGNARVSGNAWVYGDALVSGNAWVSGNAWVSGDALVYGNRGVSGDARVYGNGLIFWASKVGSENGTLTVYNAKDNTLLVTRGCFIGTPEQFLAASKDKHDERTHREYKLLIEVATSRIETARTTLPEAEVAA
;
A
#
# COMPACT_ATOMS: atom_id res chain seq x y z
N MET A 1 24.78 -7.07 2.54
CA MET A 1 24.54 -6.34 3.80
C MET A 1 25.68 -5.34 3.97
N TYR A 2 25.37 -4.09 4.28
CA TYR A 2 26.35 -3.01 4.49
C TYR A 2 25.83 -2.05 5.58
N GLY A 3 26.72 -1.39 6.33
CA GLY A 3 26.32 -0.59 7.49
C GLY A 3 25.97 -1.46 8.71
N ASP A 4 25.21 -0.91 9.65
CA ASP A 4 24.78 -1.59 10.89
C ASP A 4 23.52 -2.45 10.68
N ALA A 5 23.21 -2.79 9.43
CA ALA A 5 22.05 -3.58 9.06
C ALA A 5 22.09 -4.98 9.68
N ARG A 6 20.93 -5.45 10.16
CA ARG A 6 20.82 -6.73 10.89
C ARG A 6 19.78 -7.63 10.25
N VAL A 7 20.14 -8.88 10.04
CA VAL A 7 19.21 -9.96 9.69
C VAL A 7 19.25 -10.99 10.82
N SER A 8 18.11 -11.29 11.45
CA SER A 8 18.04 -12.16 12.64
C SER A 8 16.82 -13.08 12.66
N GLY A 9 16.84 -14.10 13.53
CA GLY A 9 15.82 -15.14 13.56
C GLY A 9 15.91 -16.08 12.35
N ASN A 10 14.77 -16.46 11.78
CA ASN A 10 14.65 -17.22 10.54
C ASN A 10 14.51 -16.29 9.31
N ALA A 11 14.89 -15.02 9.44
CA ALA A 11 14.81 -14.07 8.36
C ALA A 11 15.73 -14.48 7.21
N TRP A 12 15.27 -14.25 5.99
CA TRP A 12 15.93 -14.72 4.79
C TRP A 12 16.08 -13.60 3.77
N VAL A 13 17.32 -13.37 3.31
CA VAL A 13 17.63 -12.43 2.23
C VAL A 13 18.26 -13.20 1.07
N SER A 14 17.71 -13.10 -0.14
CA SER A 14 18.23 -13.81 -1.32
C SER A 14 18.04 -13.10 -2.66
N GLY A 15 18.66 -13.65 -3.71
CA GLY A 15 18.72 -13.01 -5.03
C GLY A 15 19.70 -11.84 -5.01
N ASN A 16 19.32 -10.76 -5.69
CA ASN A 16 20.04 -9.48 -5.67
C ASN A 16 19.46 -8.52 -4.61
N ALA A 17 18.77 -9.05 -3.60
CA ALA A 17 18.18 -8.25 -2.54
C ALA A 17 19.28 -7.57 -1.71
N TRP A 18 19.04 -6.31 -1.36
CA TRP A 18 19.99 -5.51 -0.60
C TRP A 18 19.34 -5.01 0.70
N VAL A 19 20.02 -5.29 1.81
CA VAL A 19 19.74 -4.68 3.12
C VAL A 19 20.94 -3.84 3.55
N SER A 20 20.74 -2.57 3.90
CA SER A 20 21.81 -1.65 4.29
C SER A 20 21.37 -0.55 5.28
N GLY A 21 22.30 0.27 5.77
CA GLY A 21 22.01 1.31 6.78
C GLY A 21 21.83 0.67 8.15
N ASP A 22 20.82 1.12 8.90
CA ASP A 22 20.46 0.60 10.22
C ASP A 22 19.26 -0.38 10.13
N ALA A 23 18.93 -0.81 8.90
CA ALA A 23 17.76 -1.60 8.61
C ALA A 23 17.79 -2.97 9.32
N LEU A 24 16.64 -3.36 9.84
CA LEU A 24 16.46 -4.61 10.58
C LEU A 24 15.46 -5.52 9.86
N VAL A 25 15.90 -6.73 9.54
CA VAL A 25 15.04 -7.81 9.03
C VAL A 25 15.03 -8.95 10.03
N SER A 26 13.87 -9.31 10.57
CA SER A 26 13.78 -10.27 11.69
C SER A 26 12.57 -11.21 11.61
N GLY A 27 12.50 -12.19 12.51
CA GLY A 27 11.41 -13.17 12.55
C GLY A 27 11.54 -14.20 11.44
N ASN A 28 10.48 -14.41 10.64
CA ASN A 28 10.46 -15.23 9.44
C ASN A 28 10.40 -14.35 8.16
N ALA A 29 10.77 -13.08 8.26
CA ALA A 29 10.67 -12.13 7.16
C ALA A 29 11.54 -12.55 5.97
N ARG A 30 11.08 -12.24 4.76
CA ARG A 30 11.77 -12.59 3.51
C ARG A 30 12.01 -11.35 2.68
N VAL A 31 13.23 -11.14 2.24
CA VAL A 31 13.60 -10.12 1.26
C VAL A 31 14.24 -10.82 0.07
N SER A 32 13.64 -10.73 -1.12
CA SER A 32 14.13 -11.47 -2.29
C SER A 32 14.03 -10.68 -3.60
N GLY A 33 14.59 -11.23 -4.68
CA GLY A 33 14.58 -10.58 -6.00
C GLY A 33 15.63 -9.47 -6.07
N ASN A 34 15.24 -8.27 -6.51
CA ASN A 34 16.05 -7.05 -6.50
C ASN A 34 15.49 -6.04 -5.46
N ALA A 35 14.93 -6.52 -4.35
CA ALA A 35 14.33 -5.66 -3.33
C ALA A 35 15.39 -4.93 -2.49
N TRP A 36 15.10 -3.70 -2.10
CA TRP A 36 15.99 -2.84 -1.30
C TRP A 36 15.32 -2.47 0.01
N VAL A 37 16.01 -2.73 1.12
CA VAL A 37 15.60 -2.33 2.47
C VAL A 37 16.75 -1.53 3.07
N TYR A 38 16.57 -0.24 3.35
CA TYR A 38 17.67 0.63 3.78
C TYR A 38 17.24 1.76 4.73
N GLY A 39 18.19 2.49 5.31
CA GLY A 39 17.90 3.48 6.35
C GLY A 39 17.54 2.77 7.66
N ASP A 40 16.54 3.27 8.39
CA ASP A 40 16.05 2.72 9.66
C ASP A 40 14.91 1.69 9.50
N ALA A 41 14.72 1.19 8.28
CA ALA A 41 13.54 0.39 7.93
C ALA A 41 13.51 -0.95 8.69
N LEU A 42 12.31 -1.33 9.16
CA LEU A 42 12.08 -2.57 9.90
C LEU A 42 11.14 -3.51 9.17
N VAL A 43 11.64 -4.69 8.81
CA VAL A 43 10.86 -5.79 8.22
C VAL A 43 10.83 -6.97 9.18
N SER A 44 9.64 -7.37 9.65
CA SER A 44 9.52 -8.39 10.70
C SER A 44 8.32 -9.33 10.52
N GLY A 45 8.18 -10.32 11.41
CA GLY A 45 7.09 -11.31 11.35
C GLY A 45 7.27 -12.28 10.17
N ASN A 46 6.22 -12.52 9.40
CA ASN A 46 6.24 -13.28 8.15
C ASN A 46 6.19 -12.35 6.92
N ALA A 47 6.59 -11.09 7.06
CA ALA A 47 6.54 -10.11 5.98
C ALA A 47 7.39 -10.55 4.79
N TRP A 48 6.96 -10.20 3.58
CA TRP A 48 7.67 -10.54 2.35
C TRP A 48 7.85 -9.31 1.45
N VAL A 49 9.10 -8.90 1.27
CA VAL A 49 9.53 -7.87 0.32
C VAL A 49 10.18 -8.55 -0.88
N SER A 50 9.72 -8.27 -2.10
CA SER A 50 10.21 -8.94 -3.31
C SER A 50 10.13 -8.08 -4.58
N GLY A 51 10.63 -8.60 -5.70
CA GLY A 51 10.63 -7.85 -6.97
C GLY A 51 11.68 -6.75 -6.96
N ASN A 52 11.34 -5.56 -7.44
CA ASN A 52 12.17 -4.34 -7.35
C ASN A 52 11.59 -3.38 -6.28
N ALA A 53 11.04 -3.90 -5.19
CA ALA A 53 10.41 -3.09 -4.14
C ALA A 53 11.45 -2.37 -3.26
N TRP A 54 11.10 -1.19 -2.79
CA TRP A 54 11.95 -0.32 -1.96
C TRP A 54 11.25 -0.05 -0.62
N VAL A 55 11.94 -0.32 0.48
CA VAL A 55 11.51 -0.01 1.85
C VAL A 55 12.59 0.84 2.51
N SER A 56 12.27 2.03 3.02
CA SER A 56 13.29 2.96 3.51
C SER A 56 12.82 3.98 4.54
N GLY A 57 13.75 4.72 5.17
CA GLY A 57 13.45 5.59 6.31
C GLY A 57 12.95 4.76 7.49
N ASP A 58 12.05 5.30 8.30
CA ASP A 58 11.49 4.62 9.48
C ASP A 58 10.34 3.64 9.17
N ALA A 59 10.26 3.15 7.92
CA ALA A 59 9.13 2.35 7.46
C ALA A 59 9.06 0.99 8.16
N LEU A 60 7.87 0.62 8.62
CA LEU A 60 7.59 -0.66 9.27
C LEU A 60 6.79 -1.59 8.34
N VAL A 61 7.34 -2.76 8.02
CA VAL A 61 6.62 -3.84 7.33
C VAL A 61 6.56 -5.09 8.22
N SER A 62 5.38 -5.48 8.68
CA SER A 62 5.23 -6.55 9.68
C SER A 62 4.03 -7.46 9.45
N GLY A 63 3.87 -8.50 10.30
CA GLY A 63 2.80 -9.48 10.15
C GLY A 63 3.01 -10.38 8.94
N ASN A 64 1.98 -10.60 8.12
CA ASN A 64 2.05 -11.32 6.84
C ASN A 64 2.06 -10.34 5.64
N ALA A 65 2.44 -9.08 5.86
CA ALA A 65 2.40 -8.05 4.83
C ALA A 65 3.30 -8.39 3.63
N ARG A 66 2.89 -7.98 2.43
CA ARG A 66 3.64 -8.23 1.19
C ARG A 66 3.91 -6.93 0.45
N VAL A 67 5.19 -6.65 0.16
CA VAL A 67 5.59 -5.53 -0.70
C VAL A 67 6.28 -6.12 -1.93
N SER A 68 5.77 -5.84 -3.13
CA SER A 68 6.29 -6.43 -4.37
C SER A 68 6.22 -5.51 -5.59
N GLY A 69 6.69 -5.96 -6.75
CA GLY A 69 6.72 -5.12 -7.96
C GLY A 69 7.79 -4.02 -7.86
N ASN A 70 7.46 -2.81 -8.32
CA ASN A 70 8.27 -1.60 -8.17
C ASN A 70 7.69 -0.69 -7.07
N ALA A 71 7.13 -1.26 -6.00
CA ALA A 71 6.48 -0.51 -4.94
C ALA A 71 7.51 0.20 -4.04
N TRP A 72 7.13 1.37 -3.51
CA TRP A 72 7.94 2.21 -2.62
C TRP A 72 7.19 2.40 -1.31
N VAL A 73 7.82 2.02 -0.19
CA VAL A 73 7.32 2.27 1.17
C VAL A 73 8.41 3.05 1.91
N TYR A 74 8.12 4.29 2.34
CA TYR A 74 9.18 5.15 2.90
C TYR A 74 8.70 6.18 3.94
N GLY A 75 9.62 6.71 4.75
CA GLY A 75 9.26 7.56 5.91
C GLY A 75 8.59 6.72 7.00
N ASP A 76 7.71 7.31 7.81
CA ASP A 76 7.04 6.63 8.94
C ASP A 76 5.91 5.66 8.55
N ALA A 77 5.97 5.08 7.34
CA ALA A 77 4.89 4.28 6.79
C ALA A 77 4.81 2.91 7.45
N LEU A 78 3.60 2.48 7.83
CA LEU A 78 3.33 1.20 8.44
C LEU A 78 2.48 0.31 7.52
N VAL A 79 3.02 -0.85 7.15
CA VAL A 79 2.34 -1.89 6.40
C VAL A 79 2.29 -3.17 7.23
N SER A 80 1.11 -3.59 7.68
CA SER A 80 0.98 -4.69 8.64
C SER A 80 -0.23 -5.61 8.38
N GLY A 81 -0.36 -6.69 9.15
CA GLY A 81 -1.43 -7.68 8.97
C GLY A 81 -1.24 -8.50 7.70
N ASN A 82 -2.29 -8.71 6.91
CA ASN A 82 -2.21 -9.37 5.60
C ASN A 82 -2.19 -8.35 4.44
N ALA A 83 -1.71 -7.14 4.70
CA ALA A 83 -1.71 -6.08 3.71
C ALA A 83 -0.81 -6.41 2.51
N TRP A 84 -1.13 -5.86 1.34
CA TRP A 84 -0.24 -5.95 0.17
C TRP A 84 0.01 -4.55 -0.40
N VAL A 85 1.27 -4.24 -0.73
CA VAL A 85 1.65 -3.12 -1.61
C VAL A 85 2.36 -3.68 -2.86
N SER A 86 1.89 -3.36 -4.08
CA SER A 86 2.48 -3.88 -5.32
C SER A 86 2.40 -2.92 -6.52
N GLY A 87 2.88 -3.32 -7.69
CA GLY A 87 2.90 -2.46 -8.88
C GLY A 87 3.92 -1.33 -8.71
N ASN A 88 3.58 -0.11 -9.11
CA ASN A 88 4.40 1.09 -8.90
C ASN A 88 3.84 1.94 -7.74
N ALA A 89 3.24 1.30 -6.72
CA ALA A 89 2.54 2.00 -5.65
C ALA A 89 3.51 2.66 -4.67
N TRP A 90 3.16 3.85 -4.17
CA TRP A 90 3.96 4.64 -3.24
C TRP A 90 3.18 4.81 -1.93
N VAL A 91 3.77 4.40 -0.81
CA VAL A 91 3.21 4.54 0.54
C VAL A 91 4.21 5.30 1.38
N SER A 92 3.82 6.44 1.96
CA SER A 92 4.80 7.29 2.65
C SER A 92 4.27 8.23 3.72
N GLY A 93 5.20 8.81 4.50
CA GLY A 93 4.87 9.56 5.72
C GLY A 93 4.18 8.65 6.71
N ASP A 94 3.23 9.16 7.50
CA ASP A 94 2.51 8.39 8.53
C ASP A 94 1.45 7.42 7.96
N ALA A 95 1.71 6.77 6.82
CA ALA A 95 0.73 5.97 6.11
C ALA A 95 0.50 4.60 6.75
N LEU A 96 -0.76 4.31 7.12
CA LEU A 96 -1.15 3.04 7.73
C LEU A 96 -1.91 2.12 6.75
N VAL A 97 -1.25 1.07 6.27
CA VAL A 97 -1.85 0.00 5.46
C VAL A 97 -1.89 -1.28 6.28
N TYR A 98 -3.03 -1.58 6.90
CA TYR A 98 -3.18 -2.73 7.80
C TYR A 98 -4.37 -3.62 7.46
N GLY A 99 -4.37 -4.83 8.01
CA GLY A 99 -5.45 -5.81 7.85
C GLY A 99 -5.40 -6.51 6.49
N ASN A 100 -6.55 -6.71 5.84
CA ASN A 100 -6.65 -7.34 4.52
C ASN A 100 -6.77 -6.29 3.39
N ARG A 101 -5.95 -5.23 3.43
CA ARG A 101 -5.99 -4.11 2.47
C ARG A 101 -4.85 -4.16 1.47
N GLY A 102 -5.12 -3.78 0.22
CA GLY A 102 -4.15 -3.78 -0.88
C GLY A 102 -3.94 -2.39 -1.48
N VAL A 103 -2.69 -2.05 -1.79
CA VAL A 103 -2.29 -0.87 -2.56
C VAL A 103 -1.58 -1.38 -3.81
N SER A 104 -2.03 -1.02 -5.00
CA SER A 104 -1.33 -1.43 -6.23
C SER A 104 -1.46 -0.45 -7.38
N GLY A 105 -0.78 -0.75 -8.49
CA GLY A 105 -0.76 0.14 -9.66
C GLY A 105 0.08 1.37 -9.36
N ASP A 106 -0.35 2.54 -9.81
CA ASP A 106 0.37 3.81 -9.58
C ASP A 106 -0.19 4.58 -8.36
N ALA A 107 -0.84 3.87 -7.42
CA ALA A 107 -1.48 4.45 -6.24
C ALA A 107 -0.45 5.14 -5.34
N ARG A 108 -0.82 6.30 -4.78
CA ARG A 108 0.01 7.07 -3.84
C ARG A 108 -0.74 7.32 -2.54
N VAL A 109 -0.15 6.92 -1.42
CA VAL A 109 -0.75 6.94 -0.09
C VAL A 109 0.13 7.77 0.84
N TYR A 110 -0.49 8.71 1.56
CA TYR A 110 0.19 9.58 2.50
C TYR A 110 -0.63 9.74 3.78
N GLY A 111 -0.03 9.54 4.96
CA GLY A 111 -0.70 9.66 6.26
C GLY A 111 -1.77 8.58 6.51
N ASN A 112 -2.55 8.68 7.60
CA ASN A 112 -3.60 7.73 8.05
C ASN A 112 -4.74 7.49 7.02
N GLY A 113 -4.42 6.90 5.87
CA GLY A 113 -5.27 6.77 4.71
C GLY A 113 -5.86 5.37 4.60
N LEU A 114 -7.19 5.28 4.71
CA LEU A 114 -7.93 4.07 4.38
C LEU A 114 -7.99 3.92 2.86
N ILE A 115 -7.65 2.72 2.37
CA ILE A 115 -7.59 2.40 0.93
C ILE A 115 -8.55 1.26 0.62
N PHE A 116 -9.26 1.41 -0.48
CA PHE A 116 -10.02 0.37 -1.17
C PHE A 116 -9.42 0.16 -2.57
N TRP A 117 -9.37 -1.10 -2.98
CA TRP A 117 -8.75 -1.50 -4.23
C TRP A 117 -9.59 -2.56 -4.95
N ALA A 118 -9.72 -2.42 -6.26
CA ALA A 118 -10.31 -3.43 -7.14
C ALA A 118 -9.51 -3.53 -8.45
N SER A 119 -9.16 -4.75 -8.88
CA SER A 119 -8.46 -5.01 -10.13
C SER A 119 -9.30 -5.80 -11.12
N LYS A 120 -8.86 -5.81 -12.38
CA LYS A 120 -9.61 -6.38 -13.51
C LYS A 120 -10.98 -5.72 -13.66
N VAL A 121 -11.01 -4.40 -13.48
CA VAL A 121 -12.22 -3.59 -13.51
C VAL A 121 -12.28 -2.74 -14.77
N GLY A 122 -13.48 -2.62 -15.34
CA GLY A 122 -13.74 -1.92 -16.57
C GLY A 122 -13.08 -2.52 -17.83
N SER A 123 -13.24 -1.82 -18.95
CA SER A 123 -12.94 -2.34 -20.29
C SER A 123 -11.48 -2.75 -20.54
N GLU A 124 -10.52 -2.18 -19.81
CA GLU A 124 -9.09 -2.46 -19.97
C GLU A 124 -8.54 -3.37 -18.86
N ASN A 125 -9.41 -4.00 -18.06
CA ASN A 125 -9.01 -4.80 -16.90
C ASN A 125 -8.07 -4.02 -15.95
N GLY A 126 -8.36 -2.74 -15.76
CA GLY A 126 -7.53 -1.82 -15.01
C GLY A 126 -7.59 -2.04 -13.50
N THR A 127 -6.91 -1.15 -12.78
CA THR A 127 -6.99 -1.07 -11.32
C THR A 127 -7.70 0.23 -10.92
N LEU A 128 -8.74 0.10 -10.11
CA LEU A 128 -9.41 1.19 -9.42
C LEU A 128 -8.89 1.22 -7.98
N THR A 129 -8.38 2.37 -7.57
CA THR A 129 -7.98 2.62 -6.18
C THR A 129 -8.76 3.80 -5.65
N VAL A 130 -9.31 3.66 -4.45
CA VAL A 130 -10.01 4.72 -3.72
C VAL A 130 -9.32 4.90 -2.38
N TYR A 131 -8.95 6.12 -2.01
CA TYR A 131 -8.17 6.39 -0.80
C TYR A 131 -8.45 7.77 -0.22
N ASN A 132 -8.14 7.96 1.06
CA ASN A 132 -8.15 9.30 1.66
C ASN A 132 -6.83 10.04 1.37
N ALA A 133 -6.94 11.25 0.84
CA ALA A 133 -5.86 12.22 0.80
C ALA A 133 -5.60 12.81 2.21
N LYS A 134 -4.51 13.58 2.33
CA LYS A 134 -4.07 14.20 3.60
C LYS A 134 -5.12 15.10 4.26
N ASP A 135 -5.96 15.73 3.45
CA ASP A 135 -7.06 16.61 3.86
C ASP A 135 -8.37 15.85 4.16
N ASN A 136 -8.30 14.51 4.24
CA ASN A 136 -9.46 13.62 4.32
C ASN A 136 -10.41 13.70 3.12
N THR A 137 -9.97 14.22 1.98
CA THR A 137 -10.74 14.12 0.73
C THR A 137 -10.63 12.70 0.17
N LEU A 138 -11.75 12.11 -0.22
CA LEU A 138 -11.77 10.80 -0.88
C LEU A 138 -11.35 10.98 -2.33
N LEU A 139 -10.29 10.29 -2.75
CA LEU A 139 -9.79 10.31 -4.12
C LEU A 139 -9.91 8.94 -4.77
N VAL A 140 -10.19 8.95 -6.06
CA VAL A 140 -10.26 7.80 -6.94
C VAL A 140 -9.19 7.92 -8.01
N THR A 141 -8.45 6.84 -8.23
CA THR A 141 -7.47 6.73 -9.31
C THR A 141 -7.74 5.51 -10.17
N ARG A 142 -7.67 5.70 -11.48
CA ARG A 142 -7.79 4.63 -12.48
C ARG A 142 -7.02 5.03 -13.74
N GLY A 143 -5.96 4.29 -14.06
CA GLY A 143 -5.03 4.70 -15.11
C GLY A 143 -4.52 6.12 -14.86
N CYS A 144 -4.56 6.99 -15.87
CA CYS A 144 -4.15 8.39 -15.73
C CYS A 144 -5.18 9.29 -15.02
N PHE A 145 -6.34 8.78 -14.62
CA PHE A 145 -7.35 9.57 -13.93
C PHE A 145 -7.01 9.69 -12.44
N ILE A 146 -7.13 10.90 -11.89
CA ILE A 146 -7.08 11.21 -10.46
C ILE A 146 -8.17 12.27 -10.18
N GLY A 147 -9.05 12.02 -9.21
CA GLY A 147 -10.12 12.97 -8.86
C GLY A 147 -11.04 12.44 -7.77
N THR A 148 -12.10 13.18 -7.41
CA THR A 148 -13.10 12.71 -6.44
C THR A 148 -13.99 11.60 -7.03
N PRO A 149 -14.71 10.82 -6.21
CA PRO A 149 -15.70 9.85 -6.70
C PRO A 149 -16.70 10.45 -7.68
N GLU A 150 -17.19 11.66 -7.43
CA GLU A 150 -18.15 12.36 -8.29
C GLU A 150 -17.52 12.70 -9.64
N GLN A 151 -16.30 13.23 -9.63
CA GLN A 151 -15.55 13.54 -10.86
C GLN A 151 -15.27 12.27 -11.67
N PHE A 152 -14.92 11.16 -11.01
CA PHE A 152 -14.68 9.88 -11.67
C PHE A 152 -15.96 9.31 -12.28
N LEU A 153 -17.08 9.35 -11.56
CA LEU A 153 -18.36 8.85 -12.06
C LEU A 153 -18.85 9.68 -13.25
N ALA A 154 -18.69 11.00 -13.22
CA ALA A 154 -18.96 11.86 -14.37
C ALA A 154 -18.08 11.48 -15.57
N ALA A 155 -16.76 11.40 -15.39
CA ALA A 155 -15.83 11.04 -16.47
C ALA A 155 -16.06 9.63 -17.03
N SER A 156 -16.43 8.66 -16.18
CA SER A 156 -16.68 7.29 -16.61
C SER A 156 -17.98 7.16 -17.41
N LYS A 157 -18.99 7.98 -17.13
CA LYS A 157 -20.25 8.01 -17.89
C LYS A 157 -20.04 8.44 -19.34
N ASP A 158 -19.10 9.37 -19.56
CA ASP A 158 -18.82 9.90 -20.90
C ASP A 158 -17.89 8.98 -21.72
N LYS A 159 -17.02 8.22 -21.05
CA LYS A 159 -15.94 7.44 -21.70
C LYS A 159 -16.22 5.95 -21.84
N HIS A 160 -17.19 5.40 -21.11
CA HIS A 160 -17.44 3.96 -21.06
C HIS A 160 -18.91 3.61 -21.29
N ASP A 161 -19.15 2.34 -21.63
CA ASP A 161 -20.49 1.80 -21.74
C ASP A 161 -21.21 1.75 -20.37
N GLU A 162 -22.55 1.61 -20.41
CA GLU A 162 -23.38 1.59 -19.20
C GLU A 162 -22.97 0.46 -18.23
N ARG A 163 -22.55 -0.69 -18.77
CA ARG A 163 -22.08 -1.83 -17.97
C ARG A 163 -20.85 -1.47 -17.14
N THR A 164 -19.82 -0.91 -17.77
CA THR A 164 -18.57 -0.51 -17.11
C THR A 164 -18.80 0.64 -16.15
N HIS A 165 -19.61 1.64 -16.54
CA HIS A 165 -19.98 2.74 -15.65
C HIS A 165 -20.70 2.23 -14.38
N ARG A 166 -21.62 1.27 -14.54
CA ARG A 166 -22.33 0.66 -13.41
C ARG A 166 -21.40 -0.15 -12.50
N GLU A 167 -20.45 -0.89 -13.07
CA GLU A 167 -19.42 -1.59 -12.31
C GLU A 167 -18.62 -0.61 -11.43
N TYR A 168 -18.14 0.49 -12.02
CA TYR A 168 -17.42 1.54 -11.29
C TYR A 168 -18.25 2.16 -10.17
N LYS A 169 -19.53 2.42 -10.42
CA LYS A 169 -20.45 2.95 -9.40
C LYS A 169 -20.55 2.04 -8.19
N LEU A 170 -20.77 0.74 -8.40
CA LEU A 170 -20.85 -0.24 -7.30
C LEU A 170 -19.55 -0.32 -6.50
N LEU A 171 -18.41 -0.30 -7.17
CA LEU A 171 -17.11 -0.34 -6.51
C LEU A 171 -16.86 0.92 -5.67
N ILE A 172 -17.23 2.09 -6.18
CA ILE A 172 -17.15 3.34 -5.43
C ILE A 172 -18.06 3.32 -4.20
N GLU A 173 -19.31 2.86 -4.33
CA GLU A 173 -20.22 2.77 -3.18
C GLU A 173 -19.65 1.87 -2.08
N VAL A 174 -19.10 0.70 -2.45
CA VAL A 174 -18.43 -0.20 -1.49
C VAL A 174 -17.20 0.47 -0.87
N ALA A 175 -16.40 1.17 -1.67
CA ALA A 175 -15.20 1.86 -1.22
C ALA A 175 -15.54 2.94 -0.19
N THR A 176 -16.47 3.83 -0.53
CA THR A 176 -16.95 4.92 0.32
C THR A 176 -17.50 4.37 1.62
N SER A 177 -18.37 3.36 1.57
CA SER A 177 -18.94 2.74 2.78
C SER A 177 -17.86 2.18 3.71
N ARG A 178 -16.85 1.47 3.17
CA ARG A 178 -15.76 0.91 3.98
C ARG A 178 -14.85 1.97 4.58
N ILE A 179 -14.54 3.01 3.80
CA ILE A 179 -13.64 4.07 4.23
C ILE A 179 -14.35 4.95 5.28
N GLU A 180 -15.63 5.28 5.09
CA GLU A 180 -16.43 6.00 6.08
C GLU A 180 -16.62 5.18 7.36
N THR A 181 -16.95 3.89 7.25
CA THR A 181 -17.07 3.00 8.42
C THR A 181 -15.76 2.99 9.21
N ALA A 182 -14.64 2.83 8.54
CA ALA A 182 -13.36 2.79 9.23
C ALA A 182 -12.95 4.15 9.82
N ARG A 183 -13.42 5.30 9.30
CA ARG A 183 -13.28 6.60 10.00
C ARG A 183 -14.01 6.61 11.34
N THR A 184 -15.17 5.97 11.42
CA THR A 184 -15.99 5.93 12.65
C THR A 184 -15.52 4.90 13.67
N THR A 185 -14.74 3.90 13.26
CA THR A 185 -14.29 2.81 14.14
C THR A 185 -12.83 2.92 14.57
N LEU A 186 -12.09 3.96 14.18
CA LEU A 186 -10.76 4.22 14.74
C LEU A 186 -10.93 4.66 16.21
N PRO A 187 -10.57 3.84 17.21
CA PRO A 187 -10.52 4.30 18.58
C PRO A 187 -9.38 5.31 18.69
N GLU A 188 -9.54 6.37 19.50
CA GLU A 188 -8.47 7.32 19.87
C GLU A 188 -7.30 6.67 20.65
N ALA A 189 -7.18 5.34 20.65
CA ALA A 189 -6.31 4.59 21.54
C ALA A 189 -5.24 3.81 20.74
N GLU A 190 -4.25 4.52 20.20
CA GLU A 190 -2.88 4.00 20.01
C GLU A 190 -1.88 5.12 19.63
N VAL A 191 -1.98 6.30 20.25
CA VAL A 191 -0.95 7.35 20.20
C VAL A 191 -0.23 7.51 21.55
N ALA A 192 -0.43 6.57 22.49
CA ALA A 192 0.27 6.59 23.77
C ALA A 192 0.64 5.18 24.22
N ALA A 193 1.81 4.71 23.80
CA ALA A 193 2.64 3.75 24.53
C ALA A 193 4.09 3.87 24.04
#